data_AF-A0A5J4P7N7-F1
#
_entry.id   AF-A0A5J4P7N7-F1
#
_cell.length_a   1.000
_cell.length_b   1.000
_cell.length_c   1.000
_cell.angle_alpha   90.00
_cell.angle_beta   90.00
_cell.angle_gamma   90.00
#
_symmetry.space_group_name_H-M   'P 1'
#
loop_
_entity.id
_entity.type
_entity.pdbx_description
1 polymer ?
#
loop_
_entity_poly.entity_id
_entity_poly.type
_entity_poly.pdbx_seq_one_letter_code
_entity_poly.pdbx_strand_id
1 'polypeptide(L)' 'MQNTLNIPPLANNHISVDCVVIGFDGENLKVLLIKRIGEDEGKTFSDMKLPGSLIYRDEDLD' A
#
# COMPACT_ATOMS: atom_id res chain seq x y z
N MET A 1 18.71 -0.06 -26.33
CA MET A 1 19.14 -0.47 -24.98
C MET A 1 17.89 -0.58 -24.13
N GLN A 2 17.45 -1.80 -23.82
CA GLN A 2 16.26 -2.01 -22.98
C GLN A 2 16.68 -1.74 -21.54
N ASN A 3 16.09 -0.70 -20.94
CA ASN A 3 16.31 -0.36 -19.54
C ASN A 3 15.48 -1.36 -18.71
N THR A 4 16.03 -2.54 -18.44
CA THR A 4 15.44 -3.49 -17.51
C THR A 4 15.50 -2.88 -16.12
N LEU A 5 14.36 -2.38 -15.64
CA LEU A 5 14.19 -2.00 -14.24
C LEU A 5 14.40 -3.27 -13.40
N ASN A 6 15.50 -3.30 -12.66
CA ASN A 6 15.87 -4.42 -11.80
C ASN A 6 15.03 -4.33 -10.51
N ILE A 7 13.76 -4.74 -10.58
CA ILE A 7 12.87 -4.70 -9.42
C ILE A 7 13.32 -5.79 -8.45
N PRO A 8 13.68 -5.44 -7.20
CA PRO A 8 14.12 -6.41 -6.22
C PRO A 8 13.00 -7.43 -5.93
N PRO A 9 13.35 -8.68 -5.59
CA PRO A 9 12.35 -9.68 -5.24
C PRO A 9 11.62 -9.27 -3.96
N LEU A 10 10.34 -9.63 -3.85
CA LEU A 10 9.56 -9.43 -2.62
C LEU A 10 10.21 -10.14 -1.43
N ALA A 11 10.15 -9.50 -0.26
CA ALA A 11 10.44 -10.15 1.01
C ALA A 11 9.56 -11.39 1.16
N ASN A 12 10.02 -12.37 1.95
CA ASN A 12 9.42 -13.70 2.05
C ASN A 12 7.87 -13.65 2.05
N ASN A 13 7.23 -14.47 1.21
CA ASN A 13 5.86 -14.25 0.73
C ASN A 13 4.87 -13.81 1.84
N HIS A 14 4.17 -12.70 1.59
CA HIS A 14 3.04 -12.15 2.36
C HIS A 14 3.32 -11.19 3.53
N ILE A 15 4.49 -10.53 3.57
CA ILE A 15 4.69 -9.40 4.51
C ILE A 15 4.32 -8.08 3.83
N SER A 16 3.40 -7.34 4.44
CA SER A 16 2.96 -6.00 4.01
C SER A 16 3.01 -5.01 5.18
N VAL A 17 3.10 -3.73 4.87
CA VAL A 17 2.94 -2.63 5.82
C VAL A 17 1.71 -1.82 5.45
N ASP A 18 0.88 -1.52 6.43
CA ASP A 18 -0.21 -0.54 6.33
C ASP A 18 0.02 0.59 7.34
N CYS A 19 -0.09 1.83 6.88
CA CYS A 19 0.14 3.03 7.68
C CYS A 19 -1.18 3.65 8.12
N VAL A 20 -1.33 3.89 9.43
CA VAL A 20 -2.42 4.72 9.97
C VAL A 20 -1.93 6.16 10.07
N VAL A 21 -2.19 6.94 9.03
CA VAL A 21 -1.82 8.36 9.01
C VAL A 21 -2.95 9.19 9.61
N ILE A 22 -2.69 9.78 10.77
CA ILE A 22 -3.63 10.64 11.49
C ILE A 22 -3.24 12.10 11.26
N GLY A 23 -4.21 12.92 10.91
CA GLY A 23 -4.09 14.37 10.84
C GLY A 23 -5.11 15.06 11.74
N PHE A 24 -4.81 16.28 12.18
CA PHE A 24 -5.76 17.14 12.89
C PHE A 24 -5.91 18.43 12.11
N ASP A 25 -7.14 18.82 11.78
CA ASP A 25 -7.41 20.01 10.97
C ASP A 25 -7.71 21.27 11.78
N GLY A 26 -7.58 21.21 13.10
CA GLY A 26 -7.96 22.27 14.04
C GLY A 26 -9.27 22.01 14.77
N GLU A 27 -10.10 21.10 14.28
CA GLU A 27 -11.39 20.74 14.91
C GLU A 27 -11.53 19.23 15.12
N ASN A 28 -11.18 18.41 14.12
CA ASN A 28 -11.39 16.98 14.11
C ASN A 28 -10.10 16.21 13.82
N LEU A 29 -9.97 15.04 14.46
CA LEU A 29 -9.01 14.03 14.03
C LEU A 29 -9.51 13.38 12.73
N LYS A 30 -8.61 13.25 11.77
CA LYS A 30 -8.85 12.64 10.46
C LYS A 30 -7.85 11.53 10.21
N VAL A 31 -8.26 10.53 9.45
CA VAL A 31 -7.40 9.43 9.00
C VAL A 31 -7.31 9.48 7.47
N LEU A 32 -6.10 9.38 6.93
CA LEU A 32 -5.90 9.24 5.49
C LEU A 32 -6.27 7.83 5.04
N LEU A 33 -7.15 7.73 4.05
CA LEU A 33 -7.52 6.49 3.40
C LEU A 33 -7.36 6.63 1.89
N ILE A 34 -7.01 5.52 1.24
CA ILE A 34 -6.96 5.40 -0.22
C ILE A 34 -8.20 4.69 -0.73
N LYS A 35 -8.73 5.13 -1.88
CA LYS A 35 -9.83 4.45 -2.56
C LYS A 35 -9.25 3.43 -3.54
N ARG A 36 -9.60 2.16 -3.37
CA ARG A 36 -9.23 1.09 -4.30
C ARG A 36 -10.42 0.83 -5.22
N ILE A 37 -10.21 0.86 -6.53
CA ILE A 37 -11.25 0.53 -7.52
C ILE A 37 -10.65 -0.51 -8.47
N GLY A 38 -11.34 -1.63 -8.67
CA GLY A 38 -10.89 -2.67 -9.60
C GLY A 38 -11.78 -3.91 -9.56
N GLU A 39 -11.34 -4.92 -10.30
CA GLU A 39 -11.98 -6.22 -10.39
C GLU A 39 -10.92 -7.29 -10.21
N ASP A 40 -11.19 -8.28 -9.35
CA ASP A 40 -10.31 -9.42 -9.12
C ASP A 40 -11.15 -10.68 -8.97
N GLU A 41 -10.77 -11.75 -9.67
CA GLU A 41 -11.53 -13.02 -9.74
C GLU A 41 -13.05 -12.86 -9.99
N GLY A 42 -13.45 -11.86 -10.80
CA GLY A 42 -14.85 -11.57 -11.12
C GLY A 42 -15.62 -10.82 -10.02
N LYS A 43 -14.94 -10.35 -8.98
CA LYS A 43 -15.51 -9.47 -7.95
C LYS A 43 -15.01 -8.06 -8.14
N THR A 44 -15.95 -7.13 -8.34
CA THR A 44 -15.65 -5.70 -8.32
C THR A 44 -15.49 -5.23 -6.88
N PHE A 45 -14.46 -4.44 -6.61
CA PHE A 45 -14.26 -3.78 -5.32
C PHE A 45 -14.15 -2.27 -5.51
N SER A 46 -14.78 -1.54 -4.57
CA SER A 46 -14.68 -0.09 -4.43
C SER A 46 -14.67 0.25 -2.94
N ASP A 47 -13.59 -0.10 -2.26
CA ASP A 47 -13.42 0.07 -0.82
C ASP A 47 -12.40 1.17 -0.46
N MET A 48 -12.47 1.62 0.80
CA MET A 48 -11.47 2.51 1.38
C MET A 48 -10.52 1.64 2.21
N LYS A 49 -9.21 1.82 2.00
CA LYS A 49 -8.16 1.10 2.74
C LYS A 49 -7.14 2.05 3.33
N LEU A 50 -6.40 1.55 4.32
CA LEU A 50 -5.19 2.21 4.77
C LEU A 50 -4.17 2.23 3.62
N PRO A 51 -3.36 3.29 3.53
CA PRO A 51 -2.21 3.30 2.62
C PRO A 51 -1.19 2.24 3.07
N GLY A 52 -0.69 1.45 2.13
CA GLY A 52 0.24 0.36 2.41
C GLY A 52 0.73 -0.36 1.17
N SER A 53 1.77 -1.18 1.32
CA SER A 53 2.37 -1.96 0.24
C SER A 53 3.06 -3.23 0.77
N LEU A 54 3.41 -4.12 -0.16
CA LEU A 54 4.35 -5.22 0.09
C LEU A 54 5.76 -4.67 0.28
N ILE A 55 6.57 -5.36 1.08
CA ILE A 55 7.97 -5.02 1.33
C ILE A 55 8.86 -5.84 0.38
N TYR A 56 9.88 -5.21 -0.18
CA TYR A 56 10.91 -5.86 -0.99
C TYR A 56 12.08 -6.40 -0.13
N ARG A 57 12.85 -7.36 -0.64
CA ARG A 57 13.92 -8.03 0.15
C ARG A 57 15.03 -7.10 0.62
N ASP A 58 15.24 -6.01 -0.10
CA ASP A 58 16.25 -5.00 0.16
C ASP A 58 15.67 -3.78 0.89
N GLU A 59 14.42 -3.85 1.32
CA GLU A 59 13.77 -2.85 2.17
C GLU A 59 13.74 -3.35 3.63
N ASP A 60 14.05 -2.44 4.54
CA ASP A 60 13.81 -2.62 5.96
C ASP A 60 12.42 -2.07 6.33
N LEU A 61 11.95 -2.41 7.54
CA LEU A 61 10.67 -1.93 8.08
C LEU A 61 10.73 -0.53 8.72
N ASP A 62 11.96 -0.03 8.90
CA ASP A 62 12.29 1.13 9.74
C ASP A 62 12.23 2.47 8.97
#